data_AF-A0A6L4QM71-F1
#
_entry.id   AF-A0A6L4QM71-F1
#
_cell.length_a   1.000
_cell.length_b   1.000
_cell.length_c   1.000
_cell.angle_alpha   90.00
_cell.angle_beta   90.00
_cell.angle_gamma   90.00
#
_symmetry.space_group_name_H-M   'P 1'
#
loop_
_entity.id
_entity.type
_entity.pdbx_description
1 polymer ?
#
loop_
_entity_poly.entity_id
_entity_poly.type
_entity_poly.pdbx_seq_one_letter_code
_entity_poly.pdbx_strand_id
1 'polypeptide(L)'
;YDMTYIFNVGGFLPEKMHCLMMQGKLQGHTLEDALALGKDNGIRKAETIINEVASAIGQFRHFAEECEVGQRWIGAVETTLNNHLAEWGLLEQRKNVSFRIGDTIFENVRVEKAYKGNYHLLCEVEGKERKFVITNKKEEYALIDKVGIDNLTDKQLCSLVETFFVR
;
A
#
# COMPACT_ATOMS: atom_id res chain seq x y z
N TYR A 1 18.18 -0.62 -6.29
CA TYR A 1 17.09 -0.19 -5.40
C TYR A 1 17.68 0.79 -4.41
N ASP A 2 17.08 1.96 -4.24
CA ASP A 2 17.41 2.83 -3.12
C ASP A 2 16.93 2.09 -1.86
N MET A 3 17.85 1.52 -1.07
CA MET A 3 17.49 0.72 0.10
C MET A 3 17.01 1.58 1.28
N THR A 4 16.90 2.89 1.08
CA THR A 4 16.42 3.81 2.09
C THR A 4 14.89 3.84 2.08
N TYR A 5 14.26 2.78 2.60
CA TYR A 5 12.92 2.94 3.20
C TYR A 5 13.08 3.79 4.46
N ILE A 6 13.25 5.09 4.27
CA ILE A 6 13.28 6.07 5.34
C ILE A 6 11.84 6.53 5.47
N PHE A 7 11.25 6.38 6.65
CA PHE A 7 9.99 7.05 6.91
C PHE A 7 10.17 8.54 6.62
N ASN A 8 9.17 9.16 6.00
CA ASN A 8 9.16 10.62 5.86
C ASN A 8 9.33 11.29 7.24
N VAL A 9 9.55 12.60 7.28
CA VAL A 9 9.77 13.36 8.53
C VAL A 9 8.71 13.07 9.62
N GLY A 10 7.50 12.63 9.24
CA GLY A 10 6.45 12.23 10.17
C GLY A 10 6.62 10.86 10.81
N GLY A 11 7.43 9.94 10.27
CA GLY A 11 7.70 8.62 10.85
C GLY A 11 6.67 7.53 10.51
N PHE A 12 5.71 7.81 9.61
CA PHE A 12 4.56 6.92 9.39
C PHE A 12 4.26 6.58 7.92
N LEU A 13 4.75 7.38 6.98
CA LEU A 13 4.61 7.19 5.54
C LEU A 13 6.00 7.04 4.92
N PRO A 14 6.12 6.39 3.74
CA PRO A 14 7.40 6.29 3.06
C PRO A 14 7.92 7.64 2.58
N GLU A 15 9.24 7.81 2.58
CA GLU A 15 9.92 8.84 1.78
C GLU A 15 9.85 8.45 0.30
N LYS A 16 9.44 9.40 -0.54
CA LYS A 16 9.26 9.19 -1.99
C LYS A 16 10.37 9.84 -2.82
N MET A 17 11.22 10.67 -2.20
CA MET A 17 12.41 11.20 -2.86
C MET A 17 13.59 10.23 -2.78
N HIS A 18 14.17 9.96 -3.93
CA HIS A 18 15.36 9.12 -4.09
C HIS A 18 16.65 9.92 -3.94
N CYS A 19 17.73 9.25 -3.54
CA CYS A 19 19.06 9.86 -3.45
C CYS A 19 19.74 10.06 -4.81
N LEU A 20 19.36 9.29 -5.82
CA LEU A 20 19.93 9.34 -7.17
C LEU A 20 18.87 9.71 -8.19
N MET A 21 19.27 10.55 -9.15
CA MET A 21 18.40 10.90 -10.27
C MET A 21 18.32 9.77 -11.29
N MET A 22 17.12 9.55 -11.84
CA MET A 22 16.89 8.76 -13.04
C MET A 22 16.12 9.62 -14.03
N GLN A 23 16.64 9.74 -15.25
CA GLN A 23 16.05 10.59 -16.30
C GLN A 23 15.74 12.03 -15.81
N GLY A 24 16.64 12.60 -14.99
CA GLY A 24 16.50 13.96 -14.44
C GLY A 24 15.48 14.12 -13.31
N LYS A 25 14.89 13.02 -12.82
CA LYS A 25 13.89 13.02 -11.74
C LYS A 25 14.46 12.45 -10.45
N LEU A 26 14.04 12.98 -9.30
CA LEU A 26 14.31 12.41 -7.97
C LEU A 26 13.11 11.66 -7.38
N GLN A 27 11.94 11.77 -7.99
CA GLN A 27 10.70 11.12 -7.55
C GLN A 27 9.76 10.94 -8.75
N GLY A 28 8.72 10.11 -8.61
CA GLY A 28 7.74 9.90 -9.68
C GLY A 28 8.34 9.24 -10.92
N HIS A 29 9.28 8.32 -10.68
CA HIS A 29 9.89 7.50 -11.73
C HIS A 29 8.87 6.52 -12.29
N THR A 30 8.85 6.37 -13.61
CA THR A 30 8.00 5.39 -14.30
C THR A 30 8.81 4.18 -14.76
N LEU A 31 8.10 3.13 -15.19
CA LEU A 31 8.72 1.97 -15.82
C LEU A 31 9.49 2.37 -17.08
N GLU A 32 8.96 3.29 -17.88
CA GLU A 32 9.62 3.79 -19.08
C GLU A 32 10.93 4.53 -18.76
N ASP A 33 10.98 5.29 -17.67
CA ASP A 33 12.21 5.95 -17.23
C ASP A 33 13.31 4.92 -16.92
N ALA A 34 12.95 3.81 -16.27
CA ALA A 34 13.86 2.72 -15.94
C ALA A 34 14.34 1.96 -17.18
N LEU A 35 13.44 1.69 -18.13
CA LEU A 35 13.77 1.07 -19.41
C LEU A 35 14.67 1.97 -20.27
N ALA A 36 14.41 3.27 -20.29
CA ALA A 36 15.26 4.26 -20.96
C ALA A 36 16.66 4.29 -20.34
N LEU A 37 16.75 4.35 -19.01
CA LEU A 37 18.04 4.26 -18.29
C LEU A 37 18.80 2.99 -18.68
N GLY A 38 18.12 1.84 -18.71
CA GLY A 38 18.72 0.58 -19.12
C GLY A 38 19.28 0.62 -20.54
N LYS A 39 18.51 1.17 -21.48
CA LYS A 39 18.93 1.35 -22.87
C LYS A 39 20.14 2.26 -22.99
N ASP A 40 20.11 3.43 -22.34
CA ASP A 40 21.15 4.45 -22.42
C ASP A 40 22.49 3.96 -21.84
N ASN A 41 22.44 3.03 -20.89
CA ASN A 41 23.63 2.45 -20.24
C ASN A 41 24.00 1.05 -20.77
N GLY A 42 23.39 0.60 -21.88
CA GLY A 42 23.71 -0.69 -22.49
C GLY A 42 23.33 -1.92 -21.66
N ILE A 43 22.38 -1.79 -20.73
CA ILE A 43 21.85 -2.90 -19.94
C ILE A 43 20.98 -3.78 -20.82
N ARG A 44 21.40 -5.03 -21.00
CA ARG A 44 20.64 -6.03 -21.76
C ARG A 44 19.53 -6.62 -20.90
N LYS A 45 18.38 -6.90 -21.53
CA LYS A 45 17.21 -7.53 -20.87
C LYS A 45 16.68 -6.77 -19.65
N ALA A 46 16.73 -5.43 -19.68
CA ALA A 46 16.28 -4.59 -18.57
C ALA A 46 14.86 -4.94 -18.09
N GLU A 47 13.93 -5.17 -19.02
CA GLU A 47 12.56 -5.59 -18.70
C GLU A 47 12.49 -6.91 -17.93
N THR A 48 13.27 -7.92 -18.35
CA THR A 48 13.35 -9.21 -17.64
C THR A 48 13.86 -9.01 -16.21
N ILE A 49 14.93 -8.22 -16.04
CA ILE A 49 15.49 -7.92 -14.72
C ILE A 49 14.46 -7.22 -13.83
N ILE A 50 13.72 -6.25 -14.38
CA ILE A 50 12.66 -5.54 -13.65
C ILE A 50 11.56 -6.52 -13.20
N ASN A 51 11.11 -7.41 -14.07
CA ASN A 51 10.10 -8.41 -13.75
C ASN A 51 10.59 -9.42 -12.70
N GLU A 52 11.85 -9.85 -12.75
CA GLU A 52 12.45 -10.72 -11.73
C GLU A 52 12.51 -10.02 -10.36
N VAL A 53 12.92 -8.74 -10.33
CA VAL A 53 12.93 -7.93 -9.11
C VAL A 53 11.51 -7.73 -8.57
N ALA A 54 10.54 -7.43 -9.43
CA ALA A 54 9.14 -7.28 -9.04
C ALA A 54 8.59 -8.58 -8.42
N SER A 55 8.90 -9.73 -9.02
CA SER A 55 8.52 -11.04 -8.49
C SER A 55 9.14 -11.30 -7.11
N ALA A 56 10.40 -10.93 -6.90
CA ALA A 56 11.07 -11.09 -5.60
C ALA A 56 10.46 -10.15 -4.54
N ILE A 57 10.16 -8.90 -4.91
CA ILE A 57 9.49 -7.93 -4.04
C ILE A 57 8.09 -8.44 -3.65
N GLY A 58 7.35 -9.08 -4.55
CA GLY A 58 6.05 -9.68 -4.25
C GLY A 58 6.09 -10.77 -3.17
N GLN A 59 7.27 -11.32 -2.87
CA GLN A 59 7.48 -12.30 -1.79
C GLN A 59 7.97 -11.65 -0.48
N PHE A 60 8.03 -10.32 -0.40
CA PHE A 60 8.60 -9.59 0.74
C PHE A 60 8.05 -10.04 2.10
N ARG A 61 6.73 -10.18 2.25
CA ARG A 61 6.11 -10.58 3.53
C ARG A 61 6.64 -11.92 4.01
N HIS A 62 6.71 -12.91 3.13
CA HIS A 62 7.23 -14.24 3.45
C HIS A 62 8.65 -14.17 4.01
N PHE A 63 9.56 -13.47 3.32
CA PHE A 63 10.93 -13.30 3.80
C PHE A 63 11.02 -12.53 5.11
N ALA A 64 10.19 -11.49 5.29
CA ALA A 64 10.18 -10.71 6.50
C ALA A 64 9.66 -11.51 7.72
N GLU A 65 8.69 -12.40 7.50
CA GLU A 65 8.20 -13.33 8.53
C GLU A 65 9.26 -14.37 8.91
N GLU A 66 9.98 -14.94 7.94
CA GLU A 66 11.12 -15.84 8.19
C GLU A 66 12.23 -15.17 9.01
N CYS A 67 12.38 -13.85 8.87
CA CYS A 67 13.33 -13.04 9.63
C CYS A 67 12.77 -12.51 10.97
N GLU A 68 11.59 -12.97 11.39
CA GLU A 68 10.93 -12.57 12.64
C GLU A 68 10.67 -11.06 12.76
N VAL A 69 10.50 -10.36 11.64
CA VAL A 69 10.19 -8.92 11.63
C VAL A 69 8.80 -8.68 12.24
N GLY A 70 8.66 -7.63 13.04
CA GLY A 70 7.36 -7.27 13.64
C GLY A 70 6.29 -6.98 12.59
N GLN A 71 5.10 -7.59 12.73
CA GLN A 71 3.99 -7.53 11.76
C GLN A 71 3.60 -6.11 11.33
N ARG A 72 3.63 -5.15 12.27
CA ARG A 72 3.42 -3.72 11.98
C ARG A 72 4.37 -3.19 10.90
N TRP A 73 5.64 -3.57 10.97
CA TRP A 73 6.65 -3.14 10.01
C TRP A 73 6.51 -3.87 8.68
N ILE A 74 6.20 -5.17 8.74
CA ILE A 74 5.89 -5.97 7.54
C ILE A 74 4.77 -5.30 6.75
N GLY A 75 3.62 -5.07 7.37
CA GLY A 75 2.48 -4.46 6.68
C GLY A 75 2.76 -3.05 6.15
N ALA A 76 3.52 -2.22 6.89
CA ALA A 76 3.85 -0.88 6.44
C ALA A 76 4.76 -0.86 5.21
N VAL A 77 5.81 -1.70 5.21
CA VAL A 77 6.76 -1.79 4.09
C VAL A 77 6.11 -2.46 2.89
N GLU A 78 5.39 -3.57 3.11
CA GLU A 78 4.69 -4.30 2.07
C GLU A 78 3.71 -3.41 1.32
N THR A 79 2.89 -2.62 2.03
CA THR A 79 1.95 -1.69 1.36
C THR A 79 2.66 -0.66 0.51
N THR A 80 3.83 -0.18 0.94
CA THR A 80 4.61 0.73 0.09
C THR A 80 5.16 0.02 -1.15
N LEU A 81 5.72 -1.18 -0.98
CA LEU A 81 6.25 -1.97 -2.09
C LEU A 81 5.17 -2.29 -3.12
N ASN A 82 3.99 -2.74 -2.66
CA ASN A 82 2.83 -3.03 -3.52
C ASN A 82 2.37 -1.78 -4.27
N ASN A 83 2.31 -0.62 -3.61
CA ASN A 83 1.97 0.64 -4.26
C ASN A 83 2.97 1.00 -5.37
N HIS A 84 4.27 0.88 -5.13
CA HIS A 84 5.29 1.13 -6.16
C HIS A 84 5.18 0.15 -7.34
N LEU A 85 4.96 -1.14 -7.07
CA LEU A 85 4.75 -2.13 -8.13
C LEU A 85 3.51 -1.79 -8.97
N ALA A 86 2.43 -1.38 -8.32
CA ALA A 86 1.21 -0.98 -9.00
C ALA A 86 1.35 0.32 -9.79
N GLU A 87 2.06 1.32 -9.28
CA GLU A 87 2.39 2.57 -10.01
C GLU A 87 3.14 2.27 -11.31
N TRP A 88 3.91 1.17 -11.36
CA TRP A 88 4.61 0.70 -12.56
C TRP A 88 3.82 -0.32 -13.39
N GLY A 89 2.58 -0.63 -13.00
CA GLY A 89 1.73 -1.62 -13.68
C GLY A 89 2.19 -3.09 -13.51
N LEU A 90 3.07 -3.35 -12.55
CA LEU A 90 3.66 -4.68 -12.27
C LEU A 90 2.87 -5.47 -11.21
N LEU A 91 1.88 -4.84 -10.58
CA LEU A 91 0.97 -5.47 -9.64
C LEU A 91 -0.45 -4.89 -9.83
N GLU A 92 -1.46 -5.75 -9.87
CA GLU A 92 -2.85 -5.26 -9.83
C GLU A 92 -3.18 -4.73 -8.44
N GLN A 93 -3.65 -3.48 -8.36
CA GLN A 93 -4.18 -2.97 -7.10
C GLN A 93 -5.47 -3.69 -6.75
N ARG A 94 -5.65 -3.89 -5.44
CA ARG A 94 -6.94 -4.32 -4.93
C ARG A 94 -8.02 -3.34 -5.36
N LYS A 95 -9.06 -3.84 -6.02
CA LYS A 95 -10.23 -3.05 -6.37
C LYS A 95 -10.99 -2.68 -5.11
N ASN A 96 -11.52 -1.45 -5.07
CA ASN A 96 -12.44 -1.07 -4.00
C ASN A 96 -13.67 -2.00 -4.04
N VAL A 97 -14.18 -2.30 -2.86
CA VAL A 97 -15.31 -3.21 -2.68
C VAL A 97 -16.56 -2.44 -2.25
N SER A 98 -17.72 -3.01 -2.54
CA SER A 98 -19.01 -2.46 -2.13
C SER A 98 -19.76 -3.50 -1.32
N PHE A 99 -20.44 -3.06 -0.26
CA PHE A 99 -21.23 -3.90 0.63
C PHE A 99 -22.64 -3.36 0.75
N ARG A 100 -23.62 -4.26 0.85
CA ARG A 100 -24.97 -3.91 1.28
C ARG A 100 -25.15 -4.39 2.71
N ILE A 101 -25.43 -3.47 3.62
CA ILE A 101 -25.67 -3.77 5.04
C ILE A 101 -27.02 -3.17 5.41
N GLY A 102 -28.00 -4.03 5.72
CA GLY A 102 -29.41 -3.63 5.79
C GLY A 102 -29.87 -3.02 4.45
N ASP A 103 -30.50 -1.84 4.53
CA ASP A 103 -30.97 -1.10 3.36
C ASP A 103 -29.92 -0.13 2.78
N THR A 104 -28.74 -0.03 3.42
CA THR A 104 -27.69 0.92 2.99
C THR A 104 -26.65 0.23 2.12
N ILE A 105 -26.27 0.88 1.02
CA ILE A 105 -25.15 0.45 0.17
C ILE A 105 -23.94 1.32 0.50
N PHE A 106 -22.83 0.66 0.82
CA PHE A 106 -21.52 1.26 1.04
C PHE A 106 -20.64 0.93 -0.14
N GLU A 107 -20.28 1.94 -0.93
CA GLU A 107 -19.47 1.80 -2.13
C GLU A 107 -18.03 2.25 -1.87
N ASN A 108 -17.11 1.91 -2.77
CA ASN A 108 -15.73 2.40 -2.72
C ASN A 108 -15.02 2.18 -1.37
N VAL A 109 -15.34 1.07 -0.68
CA VAL A 109 -14.86 0.77 0.67
C VAL A 109 -13.37 0.43 0.63
N ARG A 110 -12.58 1.15 1.43
CA ARG A 110 -11.12 0.98 1.51
C ARG A 110 -10.56 1.48 2.84
N VAL A 111 -9.35 1.01 3.16
CA VAL A 111 -8.55 1.49 4.29
C VAL A 111 -7.28 2.12 3.76
N GLU A 112 -6.89 3.26 4.31
CA GLU A 112 -5.60 3.89 4.03
C GLU A 112 -4.87 4.24 5.34
N LYS A 113 -3.55 4.37 5.27
CA LYS A 113 -2.74 4.86 6.38
C LYS A 113 -2.66 6.39 6.33
N ALA A 114 -2.92 7.02 7.45
CA ALA A 114 -2.98 8.47 7.59
C ALA A 114 -1.81 9.04 8.41
N TYR A 115 -1.74 10.38 8.45
CA TYR A 115 -0.77 11.10 9.25
C TYR A 115 -0.87 10.73 10.75
N LYS A 116 0.28 10.64 11.43
CA LYS A 116 0.44 10.11 12.81
C LYS A 116 0.13 8.61 12.99
N GLY A 117 0.02 7.86 11.89
CA GLY A 117 -0.11 6.40 11.93
C GLY A 117 -1.53 5.89 12.16
N ASN A 118 -2.53 6.77 12.25
CA ASN A 118 -3.93 6.35 12.29
C ASN A 118 -4.33 5.69 10.96
N TYR A 119 -5.38 4.88 10.98
CA TYR A 119 -6.00 4.38 9.77
C TYR A 119 -7.27 5.18 9.46
N HIS A 120 -7.55 5.41 8.19
CA HIS A 120 -8.85 5.89 7.75
C HIS A 120 -9.60 4.74 7.11
N LEU A 121 -10.84 4.53 7.54
CA LEU A 121 -11.81 3.74 6.79
C LEU A 121 -12.64 4.73 5.96
N LEU A 122 -12.63 4.55 4.64
CA LEU A 122 -13.40 5.35 3.70
C LEU A 122 -14.42 4.49 2.97
N CYS A 123 -15.56 5.09 2.68
CA CYS A 123 -16.59 4.52 1.80
C CYS A 123 -17.43 5.65 1.22
N GLU A 124 -18.31 5.33 0.29
CA GLU A 124 -19.28 6.23 -0.30
C GLU A 124 -20.68 5.72 0.02
N VAL A 125 -21.56 6.62 0.44
CA VAL A 125 -22.96 6.32 0.75
C VAL A 125 -23.80 7.40 0.10
N GLU A 126 -24.70 7.00 -0.81
CA GLU A 126 -25.58 7.92 -1.56
C GLU A 126 -24.79 9.03 -2.29
N GLY A 127 -23.68 8.68 -2.95
CA GLY A 127 -22.85 9.64 -3.67
C GLY A 127 -21.97 10.53 -2.78
N LYS A 128 -21.94 10.29 -1.45
CA LYS A 128 -21.17 11.09 -0.50
C LYS A 128 -20.08 10.26 0.16
N GLU A 129 -18.84 10.72 0.07
CA GLU A 129 -17.72 10.10 0.78
C GLU A 129 -17.91 10.25 2.30
N ARG A 130 -17.74 9.13 3.00
CA ARG A 130 -17.73 9.00 4.45
C ARG A 130 -16.36 8.52 4.88
N LYS A 131 -15.88 9.08 5.99
CA LYS A 131 -14.58 8.74 6.55
C LYS A 131 -14.70 8.55 8.06
N PHE A 132 -14.09 7.48 8.55
CA PHE A 132 -13.91 7.22 9.97
C PHE A 132 -12.43 7.10 10.30
N VAL A 133 -11.99 7.74 11.39
CA VAL A 133 -10.59 7.69 11.84
C VAL A 133 -10.44 6.61 12.90
N ILE A 134 -9.69 5.57 12.58
CA ILE A 134 -9.37 4.45 13.47
C ILE A 134 -8.03 4.76 14.16
N THR A 135 -8.10 5.15 15.43
CA THR A 135 -6.93 5.43 16.28
C THR A 135 -6.42 4.18 16.97
N ASN A 136 -5.17 4.19 17.43
CA ASN A 136 -4.54 3.10 18.20
C ASN A 136 -5.24 2.68 19.51
N LYS A 137 -6.26 3.43 19.97
CA LYS A 137 -7.09 3.11 21.12
C LYS A 137 -8.21 2.09 20.82
N LYS A 138 -8.41 1.75 19.55
CA LYS A 138 -9.46 0.85 19.07
C LYS A 138 -8.87 -0.52 18.77
N GLU A 139 -9.59 -1.60 19.08
CA GLU A 139 -9.12 -2.98 18.84
C GLU A 139 -8.92 -3.25 17.34
N GLU A 140 -9.76 -2.64 16.50
CA GLU A 140 -9.70 -2.73 15.04
C GLU A 140 -8.40 -2.14 14.49
N TYR A 141 -7.77 -1.21 15.21
CA TYR A 141 -6.43 -0.72 14.84
C TYR A 141 -5.42 -1.86 14.87
N ALA A 142 -5.39 -2.65 15.96
CA ALA A 142 -4.44 -3.74 16.13
C ALA A 142 -4.66 -4.84 15.08
N LEU A 143 -5.92 -5.07 14.69
CA LEU A 143 -6.26 -5.96 13.58
C LEU A 143 -5.63 -5.48 12.26
N ILE A 144 -5.85 -4.22 11.89
CA ILE A 144 -5.29 -3.66 10.65
C ILE A 144 -3.76 -3.67 10.69
N ASP A 145 -3.17 -3.34 11.84
CA ASP A 145 -1.72 -3.30 12.01
C ASP A 145 -1.07 -4.70 11.92
N LYS A 146 -1.77 -5.73 12.40
CA LYS A 146 -1.32 -7.13 12.29
C LYS A 146 -1.50 -7.67 10.88
N VAL A 147 -2.63 -7.41 10.24
CA VAL A 147 -2.96 -8.00 8.94
C VAL A 147 -2.24 -7.26 7.81
N GLY A 148 -2.09 -5.94 7.91
CA GLY A 148 -1.67 -5.07 6.82
C GLY A 148 -2.84 -4.69 5.91
N ILE A 149 -2.82 -3.47 5.36
CA ILE A 149 -3.94 -2.91 4.59
C ILE A 149 -4.29 -3.77 3.38
N ASP A 150 -3.29 -4.16 2.59
CA ASP A 150 -3.50 -4.90 1.35
C ASP A 150 -4.00 -6.33 1.57
N ASN A 151 -3.78 -6.85 2.78
CA ASN A 151 -4.12 -8.24 3.15
C ASN A 151 -5.44 -8.34 3.93
N LEU A 152 -6.14 -7.22 4.16
CA LEU A 152 -7.48 -7.26 4.76
C LEU A 152 -8.44 -8.05 3.86
N THR A 153 -9.19 -8.99 4.40
CA THR A 153 -10.23 -9.69 3.62
C THR A 153 -11.46 -8.81 3.44
N ASP A 154 -12.29 -9.11 2.43
CA ASP A 154 -13.57 -8.40 2.23
C ASP A 154 -14.48 -8.54 3.45
N LYS A 155 -14.45 -9.70 4.13
CA LYS A 155 -15.17 -9.91 5.39
C LYS A 155 -14.70 -8.97 6.51
N GLN A 156 -13.38 -8.78 6.64
CA GLN A 156 -12.83 -7.85 7.61
C GLN A 156 -13.19 -6.40 7.27
N LEU A 157 -13.13 -6.00 5.98
CA LEU A 157 -13.57 -4.67 5.56
C LEU A 157 -15.07 -4.45 5.84
N CYS A 158 -15.91 -5.43 5.53
CA CYS A 158 -17.34 -5.38 5.82
C CYS A 158 -17.60 -5.21 7.32
N SER A 159 -16.91 -5.99 8.16
CA SER A 159 -17.00 -5.87 9.63
C SER A 159 -16.58 -4.49 10.12
N LEU A 160 -15.52 -3.89 9.57
CA LEU A 160 -15.12 -2.52 9.91
C LEU A 160 -16.21 -1.49 9.56
N VAL A 161 -16.86 -1.66 8.40
CA VAL A 161 -17.99 -0.79 7.98
C VAL A 161 -19.18 -0.97 8.93
N GLU A 162 -19.54 -2.20 9.27
CA GLU A 162 -20.59 -2.51 10.24
C GLU A 162 -20.30 -1.86 11.60
N THR A 163 -19.06 -1.94 12.09
CA THR A 163 -18.70 -1.38 13.39
C THR A 163 -18.72 0.15 13.44
N PHE A 164 -18.31 0.83 12.36
CA PHE A 164 -18.06 2.28 12.42
C PHE A 164 -19.07 3.15 11.68
N PHE A 165 -19.76 2.61 10.68
CA PHE A 165 -20.72 3.37 9.89
C PHE A 165 -22.16 2.90 10.06
N VAL A 166 -22.39 1.65 10.48
CA VAL A 166 -23.73 1.16 10.79
C VAL A 166 -23.99 1.38 12.28
N ARG A 167 -25.09 2.07 12.58
CA ARG A 167 -25.57 2.33 13.94
C ARG A 167 -27.02 1.90 14.05
#